data_AF-A0A971PEN3-F1
#
_entry.id   AF-A0A971PEN3-F1
#
_cell.length_a   1.000
_cell.length_b   1.000
_cell.length_c   1.000
_cell.angle_alpha   90.00
_cell.angle_beta   90.00
_cell.angle_gamma   90.00
#
_symmetry.space_group_name_H-M   'P 1'
#
loop_
_entity.id
_entity.type
_entity.pdbx_description
1 polymer ?
#
loop_
_entity_poly.entity_id
_entity_poly.type
_entity_poly.pdbx_seq_one_letter_code
_entity_poly.pdbx_strand_id
1 'polypeptide(L)'
;MLKKRIIPALLLKDGRMVKGKNFSQFRDVGNPVTAARVYNAQKADELVFLDICPTRESRQVVCHIIEEAACECFMPLTVGGGISSCEDIKDFLDIGADKVAINSAAVRNPELIREGAEMFGDQCIVVSVDYKTRSDGTRRVYIDSGKTEVDLDPWEHIQRCTALGAGEIMLTSIDHEGMMQGYDMDFIAMVSGMIDVPLIANGGAGRLEDFKQVLAETRASAVAASSIFHFTDQSPIKTRFFLSNNGVNVRV
;
A
#
# COMPACT_ATOMS: atom_id res chain seq x y z
N MET A 1 -7.17 -20.86 -7.56
CA MET A 1 -7.37 -19.42 -7.33
C MET A 1 -6.49 -19.01 -6.16
N LEU A 2 -5.64 -17.98 -6.32
CA LEU A 2 -4.77 -17.48 -5.25
C LEU A 2 -5.62 -16.96 -4.08
N LYS A 3 -5.12 -17.17 -2.85
CA LYS A 3 -5.77 -16.67 -1.63
C LYS A 3 -5.70 -15.15 -1.59
N LYS A 4 -6.78 -14.50 -1.17
CA LYS A 4 -6.82 -13.05 -0.93
C LYS A 4 -5.96 -12.68 0.29
N ARG A 5 -5.28 -11.53 0.25
CA ARG A 5 -4.37 -11.06 1.32
C ARG A 5 -4.96 -9.93 2.16
N ILE A 6 -4.61 -9.91 3.44
CA ILE A 6 -4.91 -8.84 4.39
C ILE A 6 -3.59 -8.19 4.81
N ILE A 7 -3.45 -6.90 4.51
CA ILE A 7 -2.18 -6.16 4.59
C ILE A 7 -2.32 -4.98 5.55
N PRO A 8 -1.68 -4.99 6.72
CA PRO A 8 -1.52 -3.79 7.52
C PRO A 8 -0.60 -2.80 6.80
N ALA A 9 -1.04 -1.55 6.64
CA ALA A 9 -0.26 -0.47 6.04
C ALA A 9 0.09 0.58 7.11
N LEU A 10 1.37 0.82 7.31
CA LEU A 10 1.90 1.64 8.39
C LEU A 10 2.62 2.84 7.80
N LEU A 11 2.24 4.04 8.22
CA LEU A 11 2.91 5.26 7.78
C LEU A 11 4.06 5.58 8.73
N LEU A 12 5.21 5.93 8.16
CA LEU A 12 6.39 6.36 8.88
C LEU A 12 6.62 7.85 8.65
N LYS A 13 7.01 8.54 9.71
CA LYS A 13 7.50 9.91 9.64
C LYS A 13 8.54 10.11 10.74
N ASP A 14 9.71 10.60 10.38
CA ASP A 14 10.81 10.88 11.32
C ASP A 14 11.14 9.67 12.22
N GLY A 15 11.10 8.47 11.65
CA GLY A 15 11.37 7.20 12.35
C GLY A 15 10.28 6.72 13.32
N ARG A 16 9.12 7.37 13.31
CA ARG A 16 7.97 7.00 14.14
C ARG A 16 6.80 6.56 13.27
N MET A 17 5.98 5.64 13.78
CA MET A 17 4.72 5.36 13.11
C MET A 17 3.74 6.49 13.36
N VAL A 18 3.07 6.92 12.31
CA VAL A 18 2.06 7.98 12.38
C VAL A 18 0.76 7.57 11.70
N LYS A 19 -0.34 8.24 12.06
CA LYS A 19 -1.60 8.14 11.33
C LYS A 19 -2.29 9.49 11.19
N GLY A 20 -2.83 9.75 10.01
CA GLY A 20 -3.56 10.96 9.68
C GLY A 20 -4.91 10.67 9.02
N LYS A 21 -5.63 11.74 8.67
CA LYS A 21 -6.87 11.72 7.87
C LYS A 21 -6.65 12.56 6.61
N ASN A 22 -7.04 12.06 5.43
CA ASN A 22 -6.82 12.74 4.15
C ASN A 22 -5.39 13.27 4.00
N PHE A 23 -4.39 12.44 4.31
CA PHE A 23 -2.97 12.82 4.21
C PHE A 23 -2.57 14.05 5.08
N SER A 24 -3.33 14.32 6.15
CA SER A 24 -3.13 15.45 7.07
C SER A 24 -3.31 15.04 8.54
N GLN A 25 -2.93 15.94 9.46
CA GLN A 25 -3.15 15.79 10.91
C GLN A 25 -2.57 14.49 11.51
N PHE A 26 -1.27 14.27 11.32
CA PHE A 26 -0.58 13.07 11.78
C PHE A 26 -0.45 13.01 13.30
N ARG A 27 -0.76 11.85 13.88
CA ARG A 27 -0.54 11.50 15.30
C ARG A 27 0.43 10.33 15.38
N ASP A 28 1.32 10.34 16.37
CA ASP A 28 2.19 9.19 16.67
C ASP A 28 1.33 8.00 17.15
N VAL A 29 1.57 6.82 16.57
CA VAL A 29 0.87 5.57 16.90
C VAL A 29 1.83 4.46 17.32
N GLY A 30 3.12 4.75 17.52
CA GLY A 30 4.06 3.83 18.16
C GLY A 30 5.35 3.54 17.39
N ASN A 31 5.99 2.45 17.79
CA ASN A 31 7.26 1.99 17.24
C ASN A 31 7.02 0.96 16.09
N PRO A 32 7.67 1.14 14.92
CA PRO A 32 7.51 0.28 13.76
C PRO A 32 7.94 -1.18 13.96
N VAL A 33 9.06 -1.42 14.65
CA VAL A 33 9.57 -2.78 14.92
C VAL A 33 8.60 -3.55 15.82
N THR A 34 8.07 -2.90 16.86
CA THR A 34 7.04 -3.52 17.71
C THR A 34 5.77 -3.83 16.92
N ALA A 35 5.35 -2.94 16.02
CA ALA A 35 4.18 -3.19 15.19
C ALA A 35 4.41 -4.39 14.23
N ALA A 36 5.59 -4.51 13.62
CA ALA A 36 5.96 -5.65 12.80
C ALA A 36 5.82 -6.97 13.58
N ARG A 37 6.37 -7.05 14.80
CA ARG A 37 6.20 -8.20 15.70
C ARG A 37 4.74 -8.55 15.95
N VAL A 38 3.92 -7.54 16.27
CA VAL A 38 2.50 -7.72 16.55
C VAL A 38 1.76 -8.25 15.33
N TYR A 39 1.96 -7.65 14.15
CA TYR A 39 1.28 -8.09 12.94
C TYR A 39 1.76 -9.45 12.44
N ASN A 40 3.01 -9.82 12.70
CA ASN A 40 3.53 -11.16 12.45
C ASN A 40 2.86 -12.20 13.36
N ALA A 41 2.77 -11.92 14.66
CA ALA A 41 2.02 -12.76 15.59
C ALA A 41 0.52 -12.86 15.21
N GLN A 42 -0.02 -11.78 14.64
CA GLN A 42 -1.39 -11.72 14.11
C GLN A 42 -1.55 -12.31 12.70
N LYS A 43 -0.52 -12.98 12.16
CA LYS A 43 -0.58 -13.65 10.85
C LYS A 43 -1.07 -12.72 9.74
N ALA A 44 -0.58 -11.48 9.71
CA ALA A 44 -0.75 -10.63 8.53
C ALA A 44 -0.14 -11.34 7.30
N ASP A 45 -0.78 -11.22 6.13
CA ASP A 45 -0.32 -11.94 4.94
C ASP A 45 0.88 -11.27 4.27
N GLU A 46 1.05 -9.97 4.53
CA GLU A 46 2.09 -9.06 4.06
C GLU A 46 2.04 -7.80 4.95
N LEU A 47 3.13 -7.05 5.06
CA LEU A 47 3.20 -5.79 5.79
C LEU A 47 3.71 -4.67 4.87
N VAL A 48 3.12 -3.47 4.96
CA VAL A 48 3.55 -2.30 4.18
C VAL A 48 4.02 -1.19 5.11
N PHE A 49 5.22 -0.66 4.88
CA PHE A 49 5.70 0.60 5.46
C PHE A 49 5.80 1.68 4.39
N LEU A 50 5.23 2.86 4.66
CA LEU A 50 5.32 4.02 3.76
C LEU A 50 5.91 5.22 4.51
N ASP A 51 7.12 5.64 4.16
CA ASP A 51 7.64 6.94 4.60
C ASP A 51 6.92 8.07 3.85
N ILE A 52 6.12 8.83 4.59
CA ILE A 52 5.28 9.90 4.04
C ILE A 52 5.98 11.26 3.99
N CYS A 53 7.17 11.38 4.59
CA CYS A 53 7.97 12.60 4.58
C CYS A 53 9.45 12.28 4.30
N PRO A 54 9.75 11.64 3.17
CA PRO A 54 11.11 11.22 2.87
C PRO A 54 12.01 12.44 2.65
N THR A 55 13.08 12.52 3.43
CA THR A 55 14.21 13.41 3.19
C THR A 55 15.49 12.60 3.11
N ARG A 56 16.57 13.20 2.61
CA ARG A 56 17.87 12.52 2.59
C ARG A 56 18.36 12.18 4.00
N GLU A 57 18.04 13.04 4.96
CA GLU A 57 18.38 12.87 6.37
C GLU A 57 17.52 11.79 7.03
N SER A 58 16.21 11.71 6.72
CA SER A 58 15.32 10.69 7.28
C SER A 58 15.63 9.29 6.72
N ARG A 59 16.20 9.20 5.52
CA ARG A 59 16.46 7.94 4.83
C ARG A 59 17.27 6.94 5.67
N GLN A 60 18.37 7.38 6.30
CA GLN A 60 19.19 6.50 7.12
C GLN A 60 18.44 5.94 8.32
N VAL A 61 17.63 6.79 8.97
CA VAL A 61 16.79 6.39 10.11
C VAL A 61 15.75 5.37 9.66
N VAL A 62 15.09 5.61 8.52
CA VAL A 62 14.10 4.68 7.97
C VAL A 62 14.76 3.35 7.57
N CYS A 63 15.91 3.37 6.90
CA CYS A 63 16.62 2.13 6.54
C CYS A 63 16.93 1.28 7.80
N HIS A 64 17.48 1.89 8.86
CA HIS A 64 17.77 1.15 10.09
C HIS A 64 16.51 0.53 10.71
N ILE A 65 15.41 1.29 10.75
CA ILE A 65 14.12 0.81 11.23
C ILE A 65 13.58 -0.36 10.39
N ILE A 66 13.71 -0.27 9.07
CA ILE A 66 13.26 -1.31 8.15
C ILE A 66 14.10 -2.57 8.32
N GLU A 67 15.42 -2.45 8.46
CA GLU A 67 16.32 -3.57 8.73
C GLU A 67 15.95 -4.31 10.03
N GLU A 68 15.70 -3.56 11.11
CA GLU A 68 15.22 -4.13 12.38
C GLU A 68 13.83 -4.77 12.24
N ALA A 69 12.89 -4.11 11.54
CA ALA A 69 11.55 -4.62 11.35
C ALA A 69 11.51 -5.88 10.45
N ALA A 70 12.38 -5.96 9.45
CA ALA A 70 12.51 -7.11 8.56
C ALA A 70 12.91 -8.38 9.33
N CYS A 71 13.75 -8.25 10.36
CA CYS A 71 14.11 -9.38 11.24
C CYS A 71 12.91 -9.98 11.99
N GLU A 72 11.81 -9.23 12.12
CA GLU A 72 10.58 -9.65 12.80
C GLU A 72 9.47 -10.08 11.82
N CYS A 73 9.65 -9.83 10.53
CA CYS A 73 8.69 -10.12 9.48
C CYS A 73 8.98 -11.49 8.86
N PHE A 74 8.11 -12.47 9.10
CA PHE A 74 8.12 -13.75 8.37
C PHE A 74 7.08 -13.79 7.24
N MET A 75 6.31 -12.72 7.11
CA MET A 75 5.50 -12.42 5.93
C MET A 75 6.28 -11.47 5.01
N PRO A 76 5.88 -11.35 3.72
CA PRO A 76 6.48 -10.37 2.83
C PRO A 76 6.38 -8.95 3.36
N LEU A 77 7.44 -8.17 3.16
CA LEU A 77 7.56 -6.77 3.56
C LEU A 77 7.69 -5.86 2.34
N THR A 78 6.76 -4.92 2.21
CA THR A 78 6.78 -3.89 1.17
C THR A 78 7.15 -2.54 1.78
N VAL A 79 8.13 -1.86 1.19
CA VAL A 79 8.60 -0.55 1.70
C VAL A 79 8.46 0.51 0.62
N GLY A 80 7.89 1.66 0.97
CA GLY A 80 7.74 2.81 0.08
C GLY A 80 8.08 4.13 0.74
N GLY A 81 8.14 5.18 -0.08
CA GLY A 81 8.49 6.53 0.37
C GLY A 81 9.91 6.92 -0.05
N GLY A 82 10.02 7.97 -0.87
CA GLY A 82 11.31 8.57 -1.23
C GLY A 82 12.18 7.76 -2.20
N ILE A 83 11.64 6.71 -2.82
CA ILE A 83 12.37 5.90 -3.80
C ILE A 83 12.37 6.63 -5.15
N SER A 84 13.56 6.95 -5.65
CA SER A 84 13.76 7.77 -6.84
C SER A 84 14.79 7.22 -7.84
N SER A 85 15.52 6.17 -7.50
CA SER A 85 16.46 5.48 -8.39
C SER A 85 16.51 3.97 -8.14
N CYS A 86 17.15 3.22 -9.04
CA CYS A 86 17.36 1.78 -8.86
C CYS A 86 18.28 1.45 -7.69
N GLU A 87 19.19 2.35 -7.32
CA GLU A 87 19.99 2.24 -6.10
C GLU A 87 19.10 2.33 -4.86
N ASP A 88 18.14 3.25 -4.82
CA ASP A 88 17.18 3.34 -3.70
C ASP A 88 16.34 2.07 -3.56
N ILE A 89 16.01 1.42 -4.69
CA ILE A 89 15.30 0.13 -4.72
C ILE A 89 16.20 -0.95 -4.13
N LYS A 90 17.43 -1.08 -4.66
CA LYS A 90 18.42 -2.05 -4.21
C LYS A 90 18.67 -1.94 -2.71
N ASP A 91 18.86 -0.73 -2.19
CA ASP A 91 19.14 -0.49 -0.79
C ASP A 91 18.04 -1.03 0.13
N PHE A 92 16.76 -0.90 -0.26
CA PHE A 92 15.66 -1.45 0.53
C PHE A 92 15.55 -2.98 0.43
N LEU A 93 15.80 -3.54 -0.76
CA LEU A 93 15.78 -4.99 -0.94
C LEU A 93 16.93 -5.66 -0.17
N ASP A 94 18.13 -5.07 -0.19
CA ASP A 94 19.33 -5.61 0.49
C ASP A 94 19.16 -5.66 2.02
N ILE A 95 18.37 -4.75 2.61
CA ILE A 95 18.10 -4.72 4.05
C ILE A 95 16.86 -5.53 4.46
N GLY A 96 16.28 -6.32 3.54
CA GLY A 96 15.25 -7.31 3.84
C GLY A 96 13.83 -6.93 3.46
N ALA A 97 13.60 -5.86 2.67
CA ALA A 97 12.31 -5.70 2.01
C ALA A 97 12.17 -6.72 0.87
N ASP A 98 10.98 -7.30 0.70
CA ASP A 98 10.69 -8.19 -0.43
C ASP A 98 10.24 -7.40 -1.67
N LYS A 99 9.64 -6.22 -1.44
CA LYS A 99 9.13 -5.33 -2.50
C LYS A 99 9.31 -3.87 -2.14
N VAL A 100 9.29 -3.04 -3.17
CA VAL A 100 9.28 -1.58 -3.06
C VAL A 100 8.00 -0.97 -3.62
N ALA A 101 7.46 0.05 -2.95
CA ALA A 101 6.31 0.82 -3.41
C ALA A 101 6.74 2.20 -3.95
N ILE A 102 6.57 2.41 -5.26
CA ILE A 102 6.94 3.63 -5.97
C ILE A 102 5.67 4.40 -6.36
N ASN A 103 5.63 5.70 -6.07
CA ASN A 103 4.53 6.60 -6.44
C ASN A 103 5.06 7.80 -7.24
N SER A 104 5.54 8.83 -6.54
CA SER A 104 5.84 10.12 -7.19
C SER A 104 6.94 10.01 -8.25
N ALA A 105 7.92 9.12 -8.04
CA ALA A 105 8.95 8.83 -9.04
C ALA A 105 8.38 8.08 -10.26
N ALA A 106 7.41 7.18 -10.07
CA ALA A 106 6.73 6.48 -11.18
C ALA A 106 5.92 7.42 -12.06
N VAL A 107 5.46 8.57 -11.55
CA VAL A 107 4.80 9.61 -12.36
C VAL A 107 5.83 10.50 -13.06
N ARG A 108 6.88 10.91 -12.35
CA ARG A 108 7.90 11.85 -12.87
C ARG A 108 8.87 11.22 -13.87
N ASN A 109 9.30 9.99 -13.59
CA ASN A 109 10.17 9.19 -14.42
C ASN A 109 9.65 7.73 -14.47
N PRO A 110 8.65 7.45 -15.32
CA PRO A 110 8.04 6.12 -15.40
C PRO A 110 9.02 5.00 -15.77
N GLU A 111 10.15 5.33 -16.39
CA GLU A 111 11.15 4.34 -16.79
C GLU A 111 11.86 3.68 -15.61
N LEU A 112 11.84 4.29 -14.42
CA LEU A 112 12.29 3.67 -13.19
C LEU A 112 11.56 2.34 -12.90
N ILE A 113 10.31 2.21 -13.33
CA ILE A 113 9.54 0.96 -13.20
C ILE A 113 10.19 -0.13 -14.04
N ARG A 114 10.48 0.16 -15.32
CA ARG A 114 11.11 -0.79 -16.23
C ARG A 114 12.51 -1.16 -15.78
N GLU A 115 13.31 -0.17 -15.42
CA GLU A 115 14.68 -0.40 -14.93
C GLU A 115 14.68 -1.25 -13.65
N GLY A 116 13.79 -0.95 -12.70
CA GLY A 116 13.63 -1.75 -11.48
C GLY A 116 13.13 -3.17 -11.77
N ALA A 117 12.15 -3.32 -12.66
CA ALA A 117 11.60 -4.61 -13.05
C ALA A 117 12.65 -5.49 -13.78
N GLU A 118 13.44 -4.92 -14.69
CA GLU A 118 14.51 -5.64 -15.39
C GLU A 118 15.64 -6.07 -14.44
N MET A 119 15.95 -5.28 -13.41
CA MET A 119 17.02 -5.59 -12.46
C MET A 119 16.61 -6.55 -11.33
N PHE A 120 15.41 -6.40 -10.78
CA PHE A 120 14.96 -7.09 -9.56
C PHE A 120 13.77 -8.03 -9.78
N GLY A 121 13.14 -7.95 -10.96
CA GLY A 121 11.93 -8.68 -11.33
C GLY A 121 10.65 -7.91 -10.98
N ASP A 122 9.65 -8.03 -11.84
CA ASP A 122 8.36 -7.34 -11.75
C ASP A 122 7.73 -7.48 -10.35
N GLN A 123 7.81 -8.68 -9.74
CA GLN A 123 7.22 -8.99 -8.44
C GLN A 123 7.73 -8.11 -7.28
N CYS A 124 8.90 -7.50 -7.43
CA CYS A 124 9.48 -6.60 -6.45
C CYS A 124 8.98 -5.15 -6.60
N ILE A 125 8.32 -4.81 -7.72
CA ILE A 125 7.90 -3.44 -8.04
C ILE A 125 6.40 -3.29 -7.83
N VAL A 126 6.04 -2.66 -6.71
CA VAL A 126 4.67 -2.19 -6.45
C VAL A 126 4.57 -0.74 -6.91
N VAL A 127 3.59 -0.41 -7.74
CA VAL A 127 3.27 0.99 -8.05
C VAL A 127 2.08 1.43 -7.21
N SER A 128 2.30 2.44 -6.37
CA SER A 128 1.26 3.07 -5.57
C SER A 128 0.67 4.24 -6.34
N VAL A 129 -0.65 4.18 -6.59
CA VAL A 129 -1.40 5.21 -7.31
C VAL A 129 -2.38 5.84 -6.34
N ASP A 130 -2.08 7.08 -5.95
CA ASP A 130 -2.98 7.91 -5.15
C ASP A 130 -3.80 8.78 -6.11
N TYR A 131 -5.11 8.80 -5.91
CA TYR A 131 -6.01 9.60 -6.75
C TYR A 131 -7.11 10.26 -5.93
N LYS A 132 -7.71 11.29 -6.54
CA LYS A 132 -8.88 11.99 -6.01
C LYS A 132 -9.94 12.17 -7.08
N THR A 133 -11.20 12.15 -6.69
CA THR A 133 -12.32 12.44 -7.59
C THR A 133 -12.65 13.93 -7.50
N ARG A 134 -12.62 14.63 -8.64
CA ARG A 134 -13.04 16.03 -8.76
C ARG A 134 -14.57 16.14 -8.76
N SER A 135 -15.07 17.34 -8.55
CA SER A 135 -16.52 17.61 -8.52
C SER A 135 -17.24 17.33 -9.85
N ASP A 136 -16.52 17.31 -10.97
CA ASP A 136 -17.04 16.96 -12.29
C ASP A 136 -17.05 15.44 -12.55
N GLY A 137 -16.66 14.63 -11.55
CA GLY A 137 -16.59 13.17 -11.63
C GLY A 137 -15.30 12.64 -12.27
N THR A 138 -14.42 13.51 -12.76
CA THR A 138 -13.11 13.08 -13.28
C THR A 138 -12.17 12.71 -12.14
N ARG A 139 -11.28 11.73 -12.37
CA ARG A 139 -10.25 11.35 -11.41
C ARG A 139 -8.89 11.91 -11.86
N ARG A 140 -8.04 12.27 -10.90
CA ARG A 140 -6.67 12.72 -11.16
C ARG A 140 -5.69 12.05 -10.22
N VAL A 141 -4.50 11.77 -10.73
CA VAL A 141 -3.36 11.28 -9.95
C VAL A 141 -2.81 12.39 -9.07
N TYR A 142 -2.42 12.03 -7.85
CA TYR A 142 -1.77 12.92 -6.90
C TYR A 142 -0.43 12.33 -6.47
N ILE A 143 0.57 13.20 -6.33
CA ILE A 143 1.93 12.87 -5.88
C ILE A 143 2.32 13.73 -4.67
N ASP A 144 3.54 13.55 -4.15
CA ASP A 144 4.08 14.28 -3.00
C ASP A 144 3.21 14.15 -1.74
N SER A 145 2.81 12.91 -1.42
CA SER A 145 1.92 12.59 -0.30
C SER A 145 0.55 13.28 -0.43
N GLY A 146 -0.04 13.23 -1.63
CA GLY A 146 -1.37 13.76 -1.91
C GLY A 146 -1.46 15.28 -2.08
N LYS A 147 -0.33 15.99 -2.17
CA LYS A 147 -0.29 17.48 -2.20
C LYS A 147 -0.31 18.06 -3.60
N THR A 148 0.26 17.35 -4.56
CA THR A 148 0.44 17.84 -5.93
C THR A 148 -0.50 17.06 -6.85
N GLU A 149 -1.52 17.72 -7.37
CA GLU A 149 -2.34 17.16 -8.44
C GLU A 149 -1.55 17.16 -9.76
N VAL A 150 -1.63 16.05 -10.49
CA VAL A 150 -1.05 15.90 -11.82
C VAL A 150 -2.19 15.75 -12.81
N ASP A 151 -2.11 16.43 -13.96
CA ASP A 151 -3.08 16.26 -15.05
C ASP A 151 -2.85 14.94 -15.77
N LEU A 152 -3.12 13.86 -15.06
CA LEU A 152 -2.96 12.48 -15.49
C LEU A 152 -4.15 11.69 -14.96
N ASP A 153 -4.80 10.96 -15.85
CA ASP A 153 -5.86 10.03 -15.48
C ASP A 153 -5.25 8.81 -14.77
N PRO A 154 -5.78 8.39 -13.61
CA PRO A 154 -5.22 7.27 -12.86
C PRO A 154 -5.32 5.94 -13.60
N TRP A 155 -6.33 5.73 -14.45
CA TRP A 155 -6.42 4.52 -15.26
C TRP A 155 -5.34 4.49 -16.34
N GLU A 156 -5.14 5.59 -17.08
CA GLU A 156 -4.06 5.71 -18.05
C GLU A 156 -2.68 5.50 -17.41
N HIS A 157 -2.48 6.05 -16.20
CA HIS A 157 -1.25 5.84 -15.45
C HIS A 157 -1.03 4.37 -15.09
N ILE A 158 -2.06 3.70 -14.56
CA ILE A 158 -1.99 2.27 -14.20
C ILE A 158 -1.64 1.43 -15.42
N GLN A 159 -2.30 1.65 -16.57
CA GLN A 159 -1.99 0.93 -17.81
C GLN A 159 -0.53 1.12 -18.24
N ARG A 160 -0.02 2.35 -18.12
CA ARG A 160 1.38 2.63 -18.42
C ARG A 160 2.32 1.89 -17.46
N CYS A 161 2.02 1.90 -16.16
CA CYS A 161 2.84 1.26 -15.15
C CYS A 161 2.90 -0.27 -15.32
N THR A 162 1.76 -0.91 -15.60
CA THR A 162 1.72 -2.36 -15.85
C THR A 162 2.47 -2.72 -17.13
N ALA A 163 2.36 -1.91 -18.19
CA ALA A 163 3.13 -2.10 -19.41
C ALA A 163 4.65 -1.95 -19.23
N LEU A 164 5.08 -1.23 -18.19
CA LEU A 164 6.49 -1.02 -17.83
C LEU A 164 7.02 -2.06 -16.83
N GLY A 165 6.24 -3.07 -16.45
CA GLY A 165 6.70 -4.15 -15.55
C GLY A 165 6.36 -3.95 -14.07
N ALA A 166 5.38 -3.11 -13.73
CA ALA A 166 4.85 -3.09 -12.36
C ALA A 166 4.19 -4.44 -12.04
N GLY A 167 4.73 -5.21 -11.09
CA GLY A 167 4.20 -6.52 -10.74
C GLY A 167 2.99 -6.49 -9.82
N GLU A 168 2.68 -5.34 -9.20
CA GLU A 168 1.49 -5.14 -8.37
C GLU A 168 1.11 -3.66 -8.30
N ILE A 169 -0.19 -3.37 -8.25
CA ILE A 169 -0.72 -2.01 -8.12
C ILE A 169 -1.35 -1.84 -6.74
N MET A 170 -0.90 -0.82 -6.00
CA MET A 170 -1.56 -0.38 -4.77
C MET A 170 -2.38 0.88 -5.07
N LEU A 171 -3.70 0.76 -4.95
CA LEU A 171 -4.65 1.79 -5.36
C LEU A 171 -5.24 2.48 -4.14
N THR A 172 -4.97 3.78 -3.99
CA THR A 172 -5.41 4.56 -2.81
C THR A 172 -6.33 5.70 -3.21
N SER A 173 -7.56 5.69 -2.68
CA SER A 173 -8.46 6.85 -2.79
C SER A 173 -8.17 7.85 -1.68
N ILE A 174 -7.72 9.06 -2.05
CA ILE A 174 -7.43 10.14 -1.09
C ILE A 174 -8.69 10.57 -0.33
N ASP A 175 -9.85 10.54 -0.98
CA ASP A 175 -11.13 10.94 -0.38
C ASP A 175 -11.61 9.97 0.72
N HIS A 176 -11.20 8.70 0.62
CA HIS A 176 -11.56 7.65 1.59
C HIS A 176 -10.47 7.40 2.63
N GLU A 177 -9.23 7.84 2.39
CA GLU A 177 -8.08 7.51 3.24
C GLU A 177 -8.21 8.08 4.66
N GLY A 178 -8.26 7.17 5.64
CA GLY A 178 -8.44 7.51 7.05
C GLY A 178 -9.87 7.91 7.45
N MET A 179 -10.84 7.85 6.53
CA MET A 179 -12.24 8.24 6.79
C MET A 179 -13.09 7.13 7.44
N MET A 180 -12.70 5.86 7.31
CA MET A 180 -13.44 4.72 7.86
C MET A 180 -14.90 4.63 7.36
N GLN A 181 -15.11 4.91 6.07
CA GLN A 181 -16.44 4.95 5.42
C GLN A 181 -16.61 3.88 4.32
N GLY A 182 -15.67 2.94 4.22
CA GLY A 182 -15.59 1.96 3.13
C GLY A 182 -14.61 2.40 2.04
N TYR A 183 -14.24 1.45 1.17
CA TYR A 183 -13.32 1.67 0.04
C TYR A 183 -14.05 2.31 -1.17
N ASP A 184 -13.31 2.87 -2.13
CA ASP A 184 -13.86 3.33 -3.43
C ASP A 184 -14.13 2.11 -4.34
N MET A 185 -15.26 1.46 -4.09
CA MET A 185 -15.65 0.22 -4.77
C MET A 185 -15.75 0.37 -6.29
N ASP A 186 -16.26 1.52 -6.77
CA ASP A 186 -16.49 1.74 -8.20
C ASP A 186 -15.17 1.70 -8.98
N PHE A 187 -14.15 2.41 -8.49
CA PHE A 187 -12.86 2.44 -9.17
C PHE A 187 -12.09 1.13 -8.98
N ILE A 188 -12.13 0.54 -7.78
CA ILE A 188 -11.48 -0.75 -7.52
C ILE A 188 -12.04 -1.86 -8.40
N ALA A 189 -13.37 -1.94 -8.56
CA ALA A 189 -14.02 -2.94 -9.39
C ALA A 189 -13.62 -2.80 -10.86
N MET A 190 -13.60 -1.56 -11.37
CA MET A 190 -13.19 -1.28 -12.74
C MET A 190 -11.72 -1.66 -12.98
N VAL A 191 -10.78 -1.14 -12.18
CA VAL A 191 -9.34 -1.36 -12.39
C VAL A 191 -8.99 -2.83 -12.23
N SER A 192 -9.44 -3.48 -11.14
CA SER A 192 -9.14 -4.91 -10.91
C SER A 192 -9.76 -5.83 -11.96
N GLY A 193 -10.80 -5.38 -12.66
CA GLY A 193 -11.41 -6.06 -13.80
C GLY A 193 -10.57 -6.03 -15.07
N MET A 194 -9.71 -5.03 -15.22
CA MET A 194 -9.02 -4.70 -16.47
C MET A 194 -7.51 -4.95 -16.46
N ILE A 195 -6.91 -5.20 -15.30
CA ILE A 195 -5.48 -5.52 -15.17
C ILE A 195 -5.26 -6.99 -14.80
N ASP A 196 -4.16 -7.56 -15.29
CA ASP A 196 -3.77 -8.93 -14.98
C ASP A 196 -2.88 -9.03 -13.72
N VAL A 197 -2.18 -7.94 -13.38
CA VAL A 197 -1.35 -7.88 -12.17
C VAL A 197 -2.22 -7.75 -10.91
N PRO A 198 -1.77 -8.26 -9.75
CA PRO A 198 -2.46 -8.08 -8.49
C PRO A 198 -2.76 -6.62 -8.16
N LEU A 199 -3.96 -6.38 -7.62
CA LEU A 199 -4.38 -5.09 -7.09
C LEU A 199 -4.56 -5.17 -5.57
N ILE A 200 -3.91 -4.25 -4.85
CA ILE A 200 -4.11 -3.95 -3.43
C ILE A 200 -5.05 -2.76 -3.33
N ALA A 201 -6.26 -2.96 -2.80
CA ALA A 201 -7.16 -1.86 -2.48
C ALA A 201 -6.73 -1.23 -1.15
N ASN A 202 -6.42 0.06 -1.15
CA ASN A 202 -5.94 0.78 0.02
C ASN A 202 -6.82 2.01 0.34
N GLY A 203 -7.11 2.17 1.63
CA GLY A 203 -7.82 3.34 2.17
C GLY A 203 -9.35 3.26 2.17
N GLY A 204 -9.94 3.45 3.36
CA GLY A 204 -11.39 3.54 3.53
C GLY A 204 -11.99 2.61 4.59
N ALA A 205 -11.37 1.46 4.87
CA ALA A 205 -11.94 0.46 5.80
C ALA A 205 -12.28 1.03 7.19
N GLY A 206 -13.53 0.87 7.60
CA GLY A 206 -14.04 1.18 8.94
C GLY A 206 -14.59 -0.03 9.70
N ARG A 207 -15.01 -1.07 8.98
CA ARG A 207 -15.57 -2.33 9.54
C ARG A 207 -15.17 -3.54 8.70
N LEU A 208 -15.41 -4.74 9.24
CA LEU A 208 -14.99 -5.98 8.57
C LEU A 208 -15.72 -6.23 7.24
N GLU A 209 -16.96 -5.74 7.14
CA GLU A 209 -17.78 -5.81 5.93
C GLU A 209 -17.14 -5.08 4.75
N ASP A 210 -16.39 -3.99 4.99
CA ASP A 210 -15.76 -3.22 3.92
C ASP A 210 -14.67 -4.05 3.22
N PHE A 211 -13.93 -4.87 3.96
CA PHE A 211 -12.99 -5.83 3.39
C PHE A 211 -13.70 -6.92 2.58
N LYS A 212 -14.80 -7.45 3.11
CA LYS A 212 -15.60 -8.47 2.42
C LYS A 212 -16.11 -7.94 1.10
N GLN A 213 -16.64 -6.71 1.09
CA GLN A 213 -17.17 -6.07 -0.10
C GLN A 213 -16.12 -6.04 -1.21
N VAL A 214 -14.92 -5.52 -0.92
CA VAL A 214 -13.81 -5.50 -1.90
C VAL A 214 -13.45 -6.91 -2.37
N LEU A 215 -13.20 -7.85 -1.45
CA LEU A 215 -12.64 -9.14 -1.81
C LEU A 215 -13.64 -10.13 -2.43
N ALA A 216 -14.94 -9.93 -2.20
CA ALA A 216 -16.00 -10.76 -2.73
C ALA A 216 -16.60 -10.20 -4.03
N GLU A 217 -16.71 -8.88 -4.16
CA GLU A 217 -17.41 -8.22 -5.27
C GLU A 217 -16.45 -7.73 -6.37
N THR A 218 -15.14 -7.74 -6.13
CA THR A 218 -14.13 -7.31 -7.10
C THR A 218 -13.05 -8.38 -7.33
N ARG A 219 -12.16 -8.10 -8.29
CA ARG A 219 -11.01 -8.96 -8.58
C ARG A 219 -9.76 -8.55 -7.78
N ALA A 220 -9.85 -7.57 -6.88
CA ALA A 220 -8.74 -7.15 -6.02
C ALA A 220 -8.10 -8.35 -5.30
N SER A 221 -6.78 -8.43 -5.33
CA SER A 221 -6.03 -9.55 -4.77
C SER A 221 -5.74 -9.39 -3.28
N ALA A 222 -5.74 -8.14 -2.81
CA ALA A 222 -5.48 -7.79 -1.43
C ALA A 222 -6.26 -6.55 -1.00
N VAL A 223 -6.38 -6.41 0.31
CA VAL A 223 -6.86 -5.21 0.98
C VAL A 223 -5.78 -4.73 1.95
N ALA A 224 -5.42 -3.46 1.82
CA ALA A 224 -4.57 -2.75 2.75
C ALA A 224 -5.43 -1.88 3.69
N ALA A 225 -5.07 -1.87 4.98
CA ALA A 225 -5.74 -1.03 5.96
C ALA A 225 -4.82 -0.67 7.13
N SER A 226 -5.18 0.41 7.81
CA SER A 226 -4.38 0.99 8.89
C SER A 226 -5.25 1.44 10.05
N SER A 227 -6.16 2.41 9.82
CA SER A 227 -6.99 3.01 10.88
C SER A 227 -7.80 1.98 11.66
N ILE A 228 -8.40 1.01 10.98
CA ILE A 228 -9.20 -0.02 11.64
C ILE A 228 -8.37 -0.89 12.60
N PHE A 229 -7.12 -1.22 12.27
CA PHE A 229 -6.26 -2.02 13.13
C PHE A 229 -5.65 -1.22 14.30
N HIS A 230 -5.53 0.10 14.15
CA HIS A 230 -4.97 0.96 15.20
C HIS A 230 -6.01 1.51 16.19
N PHE A 231 -7.24 1.76 15.74
CA PHE A 231 -8.24 2.51 16.51
C PHE A 231 -9.49 1.72 16.86
N THR A 232 -9.55 0.44 16.50
CA THR A 232 -10.64 -0.46 16.88
C THR A 232 -10.07 -1.72 17.51
N ASP A 233 -10.94 -2.64 17.93
CA ASP A 233 -10.54 -3.95 18.44
C ASP A 233 -10.21 -4.95 17.32
N GLN A 234 -10.26 -4.55 16.05
CA GLN A 234 -10.03 -5.43 14.90
C GLN A 234 -8.55 -5.74 14.69
N SER A 235 -8.28 -6.89 14.08
CA SER A 235 -6.93 -7.37 13.77
C SER A 235 -6.93 -8.21 12.49
N PRO A 236 -5.78 -8.48 11.86
CA PRO A 236 -5.70 -9.39 10.72
C PRO A 236 -6.25 -10.79 11.04
N ILE A 237 -6.03 -11.32 12.25
CA ILE A 237 -6.62 -12.60 12.70
C ILE A 237 -8.15 -12.53 12.70
N LYS A 238 -8.74 -11.51 13.35
CA LYS A 238 -10.21 -11.35 13.37
C LYS A 238 -10.77 -11.20 11.96
N THR A 239 -10.08 -10.43 11.13
CA THR A 239 -10.46 -10.15 9.75
C THR A 239 -10.46 -11.42 8.90
N ARG A 240 -9.42 -12.26 8.96
CA ARG A 240 -9.39 -13.52 8.19
C ARG A 240 -10.48 -14.50 8.61
N PHE A 241 -10.76 -14.63 9.91
CA PHE A 241 -11.83 -15.53 10.36
C PHE A 241 -13.19 -15.04 9.90
N PHE A 242 -13.46 -13.73 10.02
CA PHE A 242 -14.68 -13.14 9.48
C PHE A 242 -14.84 -13.40 7.98
N LEU A 243 -13.78 -13.13 7.20
CA LEU A 243 -13.78 -13.31 5.74
C LEU A 243 -13.99 -14.78 5.35
N SER A 244 -13.28 -15.71 5.99
CA SER A 244 -13.41 -17.15 5.77
C SER A 244 -14.83 -17.64 6.08
N ASN A 245 -15.40 -17.22 7.22
CA ASN A 245 -16.77 -17.56 7.61
C ASN A 245 -17.83 -16.99 6.66
N ASN A 246 -17.46 -15.95 5.90
CA ASN A 246 -18.31 -15.31 4.90
C ASN A 246 -17.99 -15.74 3.46
N GLY A 247 -17.28 -16.85 3.27
CA GLY A 247 -17.04 -17.46 1.95
C GLY A 247 -15.92 -16.82 1.13
N VAL A 248 -15.13 -15.90 1.69
CA VAL A 248 -13.99 -15.30 0.99
C VAL A 248 -12.77 -16.21 1.12
N ASN A 249 -12.12 -16.48 0.00
CA ASN A 249 -10.98 -17.39 -0.07
C ASN A 249 -9.68 -16.75 0.45
N VAL A 250 -9.54 -16.66 1.78
CA VAL A 250 -8.35 -16.15 2.48
C VAL A 250 -7.44 -17.28 2.99
N ARG A 251 -6.22 -16.93 3.42
CA ARG A 251 -5.40 -17.83 4.24
C ARG A 251 -6.05 -17.91 5.63
N VAL A 252 -6.08 -19.11 6.22
CA VAL A 252 -6.58 -19.34 7.59
C VAL A 252 -5.39 -19.72 8.44
#